data_AF-A0A5Q4GCP2-F1
#
_entry.id   AF-A0A5Q4GCP2-F1
#
_cell.length_a   1.000
_cell.length_b   1.000
_cell.length_c   1.000
_cell.angle_alpha   90.00
_cell.angle_beta   90.00
_cell.angle_gamma   90.00
#
_symmetry.space_group_name_H-M   'P 1'
#
loop_
_entity.id
_entity.type
_entity.pdbx_description
1 polymer ?
#
loop_
_entity_poly.entity_id
_entity_poly.type
_entity_poly.pdbx_seq_one_letter_code
_entity_poly.pdbx_strand_id
1 'polypeptide(L)'
;MALGTRRLRRTDAETPEHLLMTTPADGFTPDDRSATADRLRRDVEALCAVRDRRVGSPGHDAARAFLVARYAAIGLQPYGDAFELPYAEGGLRFTNLVAVAPA
;
A
#
# COMPACT_ATOMS: atom_id res chain seq x y z
N MET A 1 -61.09 -18.86 27.30
CA MET A 1 -61.10 -17.50 26.74
C MET A 1 -59.74 -16.86 27.00
N ALA A 2 -58.89 -16.80 25.95
CA ALA A 2 -57.66 -15.99 25.76
C ALA A 2 -56.81 -16.72 24.70
N LEU A 3 -56.94 -16.33 23.43
CA LEU A 3 -56.05 -15.42 22.68
C LEU A 3 -55.01 -16.22 21.86
N GLY A 4 -55.36 -16.39 20.58
CA GLY A 4 -54.60 -17.10 19.57
C GLY A 4 -53.30 -16.39 19.19
N THR A 5 -52.28 -17.20 18.96
CA THR A 5 -50.94 -16.82 18.51
C THR A 5 -50.98 -16.42 17.03
N ARG A 6 -51.01 -15.11 16.77
CA ARG A 6 -50.86 -14.58 15.41
C ARG A 6 -49.37 -14.42 15.09
N ARG A 7 -48.85 -15.40 14.34
CA ARG A 7 -47.52 -15.41 13.72
C ARG A 7 -47.39 -14.20 12.79
N LEU A 8 -46.60 -13.19 13.20
CA LEU A 8 -46.27 -12.05 12.35
C LEU A 8 -45.29 -12.53 11.26
N ARG A 9 -45.74 -12.43 10.01
CA ARG A 9 -44.90 -12.63 8.83
C ARG A 9 -43.90 -11.47 8.76
N ARG A 10 -42.63 -11.80 8.66
CA ARG A 10 -41.56 -10.84 8.35
C ARG A 10 -41.56 -10.69 6.83
N THR A 11 -42.27 -9.70 6.32
CA THR A 11 -42.07 -9.20 4.97
C THR A 11 -41.57 -7.76 5.07
N ASP A 12 -40.66 -7.44 4.15
CA ASP A 12 -40.28 -6.09 3.74
C ASP A 12 -39.25 -5.39 4.63
N ALA A 13 -37.99 -5.83 4.50
CA ALA A 13 -36.84 -4.98 4.79
C ALA A 13 -36.62 -4.04 3.60
N GLU A 14 -37.45 -3.02 3.47
CA GLU A 14 -37.10 -1.85 2.66
C GLU A 14 -35.98 -1.11 3.40
N THR A 15 -34.81 -1.03 2.77
CA THR A 15 -33.69 -0.26 3.30
C THR A 15 -33.87 1.17 2.79
N PRO A 16 -34.09 2.19 3.64
CA PRO A 16 -34.36 3.54 3.16
C PRO A 16 -33.12 4.14 2.52
N GLU A 17 -33.31 4.71 1.33
CA GLU A 17 -32.31 5.27 0.41
C GLU A 17 -31.63 6.58 0.90
N HIS A 18 -31.58 6.81 2.21
CA HIS A 18 -31.20 8.11 2.79
C HIS A 18 -29.86 8.14 3.54
N LEU A 19 -28.99 7.15 3.34
CA LEU A 19 -27.59 7.24 3.79
C LEU A 19 -26.63 7.62 2.64
N LEU A 20 -27.03 8.61 1.84
CA LEU A 20 -26.11 9.43 1.05
C LEU A 20 -25.48 10.47 1.98
N MET A 21 -24.44 10.06 2.70
CA MET A 21 -23.49 11.00 3.31
C MET A 21 -22.35 11.21 2.32
N THR A 22 -22.58 12.08 1.35
CA THR A 22 -21.54 12.67 0.51
C THR A 22 -20.86 13.78 1.30
N THR A 23 -19.70 13.48 1.88
CA THR A 23 -18.70 14.48 2.24
C THR A 23 -17.43 14.13 1.49
N PRO A 24 -16.96 14.94 0.52
CA PRO A 24 -15.68 14.71 -0.13
C PRO A 24 -14.60 15.24 0.80
N ALA A 25 -14.16 14.42 1.75
CA ALA A 25 -13.00 14.76 2.59
C ALA A 25 -11.70 14.17 2.02
N ASP A 26 -11.74 13.02 1.36
CA ASP A 26 -10.53 12.38 0.83
C ASP A 26 -10.79 11.90 -0.61
N GLY A 27 -10.13 12.54 -1.56
CA GLY A 27 -10.27 12.31 -3.00
C GLY A 27 -9.72 10.96 -3.48
N PHE A 28 -10.24 9.86 -2.95
CA PHE A 28 -9.89 8.51 -3.37
C PHE A 28 -11.12 7.79 -3.92
N THR A 29 -11.21 7.73 -5.25
CA THR A 29 -12.29 7.07 -5.96
C THR A 29 -11.96 5.59 -6.19
N PRO A 30 -12.94 4.71 -6.50
CA PRO A 30 -12.68 3.31 -6.82
C PRO A 30 -11.70 3.11 -7.99
N ASP A 31 -11.65 4.04 -8.94
CA ASP A 31 -10.71 4.01 -10.08
C ASP A 31 -9.24 4.12 -9.61
N ASP A 32 -9.01 4.88 -8.53
CA ASP A 32 -7.69 5.02 -7.91
C ASP A 32 -7.19 3.72 -7.27
N ARG A 33 -8.09 2.83 -6.82
CA ARG A 33 -7.70 1.52 -6.27
C ARG A 33 -7.12 0.61 -7.34
N SER A 34 -7.75 0.56 -8.52
CA SER A 34 -7.28 -0.28 -9.63
C SER A 34 -5.93 0.23 -10.16
N ALA A 35 -5.82 1.54 -10.37
CA ALA A 35 -4.56 2.16 -10.79
C ALA A 35 -3.43 1.96 -9.76
N THR A 36 -3.75 2.01 -8.46
CA THR A 36 -2.80 1.73 -7.38
C THR A 36 -2.36 0.27 -7.39
N ALA A 37 -3.29 -0.67 -7.49
CA ALA A 37 -2.98 -2.10 -7.55
C ALA A 37 -2.06 -2.45 -8.73
N ASP A 38 -2.31 -1.86 -9.90
CA ASP A 38 -1.45 -2.04 -11.07
C ASP A 38 -0.05 -1.46 -10.90
N ARG A 39 0.09 -0.31 -10.22
CA ARG A 39 1.39 0.26 -9.88
C ARG A 39 2.16 -0.64 -8.92
N LEU A 40 1.50 -1.12 -7.85
CA LEU A 40 2.11 -2.03 -6.88
C LEU A 40 2.57 -3.33 -7.54
N ARG A 41 1.74 -3.89 -8.43
CA ARG A 41 2.11 -5.10 -9.19
C ARG A 41 3.36 -4.87 -10.02
N ARG A 42 3.43 -3.77 -10.79
CA ARG A 42 4.62 -3.42 -11.58
C ARG A 42 5.86 -3.21 -10.71
N ASP A 43 5.72 -2.58 -9.56
CA ASP A 43 6.84 -2.37 -8.64
C ASP A 43 7.37 -3.70 -8.08
N VAL A 44 6.48 -4.65 -7.76
CA VAL A 44 6.86 -6.01 -7.35
C VAL A 44 7.52 -6.78 -8.50
N GLU A 45 6.97 -6.72 -9.71
CA GLU A 45 7.54 -7.35 -10.91
C GLU A 45 8.97 -6.82 -11.17
N ALA A 46 9.18 -5.50 -11.05
CA ALA A 46 10.49 -4.87 -11.22
C ALA A 46 11.49 -5.33 -10.15
N LEU A 47 11.08 -5.42 -8.90
CA LEU A 47 11.91 -5.98 -7.85
C LEU A 47 12.31 -7.42 -8.21
N CYS A 48 11.36 -8.26 -8.59
CA CYS A 48 11.58 -9.68 -8.89
C CYS A 48 12.28 -9.97 -10.23
N ALA A 49 12.55 -8.95 -11.06
CA ALA A 49 13.19 -9.12 -12.37
C ALA A 49 14.57 -9.80 -12.28
N VAL A 50 15.29 -9.57 -11.18
CA VAL A 50 16.55 -10.27 -10.87
C VAL A 50 16.28 -11.27 -9.75
N ARG A 51 16.65 -12.54 -9.97
CA ARG A 51 16.17 -13.69 -9.18
C ARG A 51 16.62 -13.72 -7.71
N ASP A 52 17.74 -13.10 -7.36
CA ASP A 52 18.29 -13.16 -6.00
C ASP A 52 18.05 -11.87 -5.19
N ARG A 53 18.10 -12.00 -3.86
CA ARG A 53 18.01 -10.87 -2.92
C ARG A 53 18.90 -11.05 -1.68
N ARG A 54 19.89 -11.93 -1.77
CA ARG A 54 20.83 -12.11 -0.66
C ARG A 54 21.71 -10.86 -0.61
N VAL A 55 22.03 -10.38 0.59
CA VAL A 55 22.89 -9.21 0.76
C VAL A 55 24.20 -9.40 -0.03
N GLY A 56 24.53 -8.43 -0.87
CA GLY A 56 25.70 -8.46 -1.75
C GLY A 56 25.51 -9.22 -3.07
N SER A 57 24.31 -9.75 -3.36
CA SER A 57 24.00 -10.34 -4.66
C SER A 57 23.63 -9.27 -5.70
N PRO A 58 23.76 -9.55 -7.02
CA PRO A 58 23.38 -8.60 -8.06
C PRO A 58 21.92 -8.12 -7.98
N GLY A 59 20.99 -9.00 -7.61
CA GLY A 59 19.59 -8.67 -7.44
C GLY A 59 19.30 -7.89 -6.16
N HIS A 60 20.11 -8.01 -5.12
CA HIS A 60 20.06 -7.10 -3.98
C HIS A 60 20.39 -5.67 -4.43
N ASP A 61 21.48 -5.49 -5.17
CA ASP A 61 21.92 -4.18 -5.65
C ASP A 61 20.94 -3.58 -6.67
N ALA A 62 20.36 -4.42 -7.54
CA ALA A 62 19.32 -4.01 -8.47
C ALA A 62 18.04 -3.54 -7.75
N ALA A 63 17.60 -4.26 -6.70
CA ALA A 63 16.46 -3.81 -5.89
C ALA A 63 16.72 -2.47 -5.22
N ARG A 64 17.91 -2.31 -4.64
CA ARG A 64 18.34 -1.08 -3.98
C ARG A 64 18.25 0.11 -4.94
N ALA A 65 18.85 -0.02 -6.12
CA ALA A 65 18.81 1.02 -7.15
C ALA A 65 17.37 1.35 -7.60
N PHE A 66 16.54 0.32 -7.81
CA PHE A 66 15.13 0.50 -8.18
C PHE A 66 14.36 1.27 -7.10
N LEU A 67 14.50 0.89 -5.83
CA LEU A 67 13.77 1.52 -4.72
C LEU A 67 14.20 2.97 -4.49
N VAL A 68 15.49 3.28 -4.59
CA VAL A 68 15.99 4.66 -4.51
C VAL A 68 15.37 5.51 -5.62
N ALA A 69 15.35 5.02 -6.86
CA ALA A 69 14.70 5.72 -7.97
C ALA A 69 13.19 5.87 -7.74
N ARG A 70 12.54 4.83 -7.19
CA ARG A 70 11.10 4.83 -6.92
C ARG A 70 10.71 5.84 -5.84
N TYR A 71 11.50 5.96 -4.77
CA TYR A 71 11.27 6.93 -3.69
C TYR A 71 11.30 8.37 -4.24
N ALA A 72 12.30 8.69 -5.05
CA ALA A 72 12.37 10.00 -5.72
C ALA A 72 11.17 10.22 -6.66
N ALA A 73 10.81 9.22 -7.46
CA ALA A 73 9.74 9.33 -8.45
C ALA A 73 8.35 9.55 -7.83
N ILE A 74 8.11 9.09 -6.60
CA ILE A 74 6.84 9.31 -5.88
C ILE A 74 6.90 10.54 -4.95
N GLY A 75 7.96 11.34 -5.01
CA GLY A 75 8.08 12.61 -4.31
C GLY A 75 8.51 12.52 -2.84
N LEU A 76 8.99 11.36 -2.37
CA LEU A 76 9.54 11.26 -1.02
C LEU A 76 10.85 12.03 -0.90
N GLN A 77 11.18 12.46 0.32
CA GLN A 77 12.43 13.15 0.62
C GLN A 77 13.40 12.24 1.40
N PRO A 78 14.72 12.32 1.17
CA PRO A 78 15.71 11.60 1.96
C PRO A 78 15.61 11.85 3.46
N TYR A 79 15.88 10.81 4.26
CA TYR A 79 16.13 10.99 5.69
C TYR A 79 17.61 11.35 5.90
N GLY A 80 17.92 12.65 5.88
CA GLY A 80 19.29 13.16 5.91
C GLY A 80 19.81 13.51 4.52
N ASP A 81 21.05 13.15 4.21
CA ASP A 81 21.70 13.54 2.96
C ASP A 81 21.30 12.68 1.75
N ALA A 82 20.90 11.42 1.99
CA ALA A 82 20.52 10.46 0.96
C ALA A 82 19.46 9.49 1.48
N PHE A 83 18.74 8.82 0.56
CA PHE A 83 17.80 7.75 0.94
C PHE A 83 18.52 6.55 1.59
N GLU A 84 19.81 6.39 1.30
CA GLU A 84 20.59 5.22 1.69
C GLU A 84 21.34 5.47 2.98
N LEU A 85 21.14 4.59 3.97
CA LEU A 85 21.87 4.58 5.24
C LEU A 85 22.69 3.29 5.33
N PRO A 86 23.97 3.30 4.89
CA PRO A 86 24.83 2.14 4.93
C PRO A 86 25.28 1.81 6.36
N TYR A 87 25.34 0.52 6.68
CA TYR A 87 25.88 0.04 7.95
C TYR A 87 26.52 -1.35 7.78
N ALA A 88 27.27 -1.80 8.79
CA ALA A 88 27.92 -3.11 8.79
C ALA A 88 27.61 -3.87 10.06
N GLU A 89 27.27 -5.16 9.92
CA GLU A 89 26.96 -6.05 11.03
C GLU A 89 27.36 -7.48 10.65
N GLY A 90 28.01 -8.21 11.56
CA GLY A 90 28.41 -9.60 11.31
C GLY A 90 29.31 -9.82 10.09
N GLY A 91 30.10 -8.82 9.69
CA GLY A 91 30.96 -8.88 8.50
C GLY A 91 30.24 -8.64 7.17
N LEU A 92 28.93 -8.39 7.20
CA LEU A 92 28.14 -8.02 6.02
C LEU A 92 27.93 -6.49 5.97
N ARG A 93 27.74 -5.97 4.75
CA ARG A 93 27.37 -4.57 4.51
C ARG A 93 25.91 -4.50 4.12
N PHE A 94 25.14 -3.76 4.90
CA PHE A 94 23.71 -3.54 4.71
C PHE A 94 23.46 -2.09 4.31
N THR A 95 22.25 -1.83 3.82
CA THR A 95 21.80 -0.48 3.50
C THR A 95 20.32 -0.40 3.79
N ASN A 96 19.95 0.43 4.77
CA ASN A 96 18.55 0.80 4.97
C ASN A 96 18.19 1.89 3.95
N LEU A 97 16.98 1.79 3.38
CA LEU A 97 16.40 2.85 2.56
C LEU A 97 15.34 3.57 3.39
N VAL A 98 15.56 4.85 3.68
CA VAL A 98 14.71 5.63 4.58
C VAL A 98 14.34 6.97 3.93
N ALA A 99 13.07 7.32 4.03
CA ALA A 99 12.53 8.54 3.46
C ALA A 99 11.44 9.15 4.35
N VAL A 100 11.22 10.44 4.18
CA VAL A 100 10.18 11.21 4.86
C VAL A 100 9.00 11.39 3.90
N ALA A 101 7.81 11.02 4.35
CA ALA A 101 6.57 11.28 3.63
C ALA A 101 6.17 12.75 3.78
N PRO A 102 5.57 13.36 2.75
CA PRO A 102 4.95 14.67 2.88
C PRO A 102 3.93 14.69 4.02
N ALA A 103 3.84 15.83 4.71
CA ALA A 103 2.83 16.07 5.75
C ALA A 103 1.42 16.23 5.16
#